data_AF-A0A6A6N9X9-F1
#
_entry.id   AF-A0A6A6N9X9-F1
#
_cell.length_a   1.000
_cell.length_b   1.000
_cell.length_c   1.000
_cell.angle_alpha   90.00
_cell.angle_beta   90.00
_cell.angle_gamma   90.00
#
_symmetry.space_group_name_H-M   'P 1'
#
loop_
_entity.id
_entity.type
_entity.pdbx_description
1 polymer ?
#
loop_
_entity_poly.entity_id
_entity_poly.type
_entity_poly.pdbx_seq_one_letter_code
_entity_poly.pdbx_strand_id
1 'polypeptide(L)'
;MLLSHRAVGGFLSHCGWNSVLEGIVNGVLILAWPMEADQFVNGKLLVEDLGVAVRVCVGADSVPDSDELGKVIGESMNGVGYEGEKMRAKGLKAKAVGAVRDGGRSSKDLDELVNELWKLQAKAKKEYSTPLEQKISSALRLITPLERREVPAVSKNVQVQQQQQQSNQESNGGELKRCNWIAKNSDKVYVAFHDECWGVPVYDDNQLFELLSMSGMLMDYNWTEIVKREELFREAFAGFDPNNVAKMGEKEITR
;
A
#
# COMPACT_ATOMS: atom_id res chain seq x y z
N MET A 1 -19.53 -9.38 -7.02
CA MET A 1 -18.77 -8.28 -7.64
C MET A 1 -19.07 -8.22 -9.12
N LEU A 2 -18.99 -7.05 -9.76
CA LEU A 2 -19.31 -6.88 -11.18
C LEU A 2 -18.37 -7.70 -12.08
N LEU A 3 -17.07 -7.68 -11.80
CA LEU A 3 -16.04 -8.36 -12.61
C LEU A 3 -16.11 -9.89 -12.61
N SER A 4 -16.84 -10.50 -11.68
CA SER A 4 -17.03 -11.96 -11.66
C SER A 4 -18.13 -12.43 -12.62
N HIS A 5 -18.88 -11.51 -13.22
CA HIS A 5 -19.96 -11.85 -14.11
C HIS A 5 -19.44 -12.34 -15.46
N ARG A 6 -19.94 -13.48 -15.95
CA ARG A 6 -19.49 -14.13 -17.19
C ARG A 6 -19.57 -13.27 -18.46
N ALA A 7 -20.40 -12.23 -18.45
CA ALA A 7 -20.58 -11.31 -19.58
C ALA A 7 -19.51 -10.22 -19.66
N VAL A 8 -18.63 -10.11 -18.66
CA VAL A 8 -17.54 -9.12 -18.65
C VAL A 8 -16.38 -9.65 -19.49
N GLY A 9 -16.15 -9.04 -20.65
CA GLY A 9 -15.04 -9.38 -21.56
C GLY A 9 -13.77 -8.56 -21.37
N GLY A 10 -13.88 -7.39 -20.72
CA GLY A 10 -12.77 -6.48 -20.45
C GLY A 10 -13.11 -5.51 -19.33
N PHE A 11 -12.07 -4.93 -18.72
CA PHE A 11 -12.19 -4.01 -17.60
C PHE A 11 -11.34 -2.76 -17.84
N LEU A 12 -12.00 -1.64 -18.17
CA LEU A 12 -11.34 -0.34 -18.23
C LEU A 12 -11.08 0.17 -16.82
N SER A 13 -9.81 0.43 -16.50
CA SER A 13 -9.39 0.78 -15.15
C SER A 13 -8.35 1.88 -15.18
N HIS A 14 -8.42 2.76 -14.18
CA HIS A 14 -7.37 3.72 -13.88
C HIS A 14 -6.13 3.08 -13.23
N CYS A 15 -6.09 1.75 -13.08
CA CYS A 15 -4.96 1.01 -12.51
C CYS A 15 -4.69 1.28 -11.02
N GLY A 16 -5.69 1.68 -10.25
CA GLY A 16 -5.62 1.65 -8.78
C GLY A 16 -5.52 0.20 -8.27
N TRP A 17 -4.68 -0.04 -7.26
CA TRP A 17 -4.28 -1.40 -6.88
C TRP A 17 -5.45 -2.32 -6.49
N ASN A 18 -6.46 -1.80 -5.77
CA ASN A 18 -7.64 -2.58 -5.42
C ASN A 18 -8.38 -3.07 -6.67
N SER A 19 -8.69 -2.18 -7.61
CA SER A 19 -9.31 -2.55 -8.89
C SER A 19 -8.45 -3.53 -9.69
N VAL A 20 -7.13 -3.34 -9.68
CA VAL A 20 -6.19 -4.27 -10.33
C VAL A 20 -6.30 -5.67 -9.74
N LEU A 21 -6.27 -5.81 -8.41
CA LEU A 21 -6.43 -7.10 -7.74
C LEU A 21 -7.79 -7.75 -8.06
N GLU A 22 -8.86 -6.97 -8.09
CA GLU A 22 -10.18 -7.44 -8.50
C GLU A 22 -10.19 -7.99 -9.94
N GLY A 23 -9.54 -7.29 -10.88
CA GLY A 23 -9.37 -7.74 -12.26
C GLY A 23 -8.55 -9.02 -12.37
N ILE A 24 -7.44 -9.10 -11.63
CA ILE A 24 -6.56 -10.28 -11.58
C ILE A 24 -7.30 -11.50 -11.04
N VAL A 25 -7.99 -11.38 -9.90
CA VAL A 25 -8.73 -12.50 -9.29
C VAL A 25 -9.87 -12.99 -10.17
N ASN A 26 -10.40 -12.14 -11.05
CA ASN A 26 -11.42 -12.56 -12.01
C ASN A 26 -10.85 -13.02 -13.36
N GLY A 27 -9.57 -12.73 -13.65
CA GLY A 27 -8.88 -13.10 -14.88
C GLY A 27 -9.40 -12.34 -16.09
N VAL A 28 -9.83 -11.09 -15.88
CA VAL A 28 -10.36 -10.19 -16.90
C VAL A 28 -9.21 -9.38 -17.50
N LEU A 29 -9.24 -9.16 -18.81
CA LEU A 29 -8.27 -8.27 -19.49
C LEU A 29 -8.46 -6.84 -18.99
N ILE A 30 -7.38 -6.22 -18.51
CA ILE A 30 -7.40 -4.83 -18.05
C ILE A 30 -7.07 -3.91 -19.22
N LEU A 31 -7.96 -2.95 -19.50
CA LEU A 31 -7.67 -1.81 -20.35
C LEU A 31 -7.16 -0.68 -19.44
N ALA A 32 -5.86 -0.42 -19.50
CA ALA A 32 -5.15 0.43 -18.56
C ALA A 32 -5.20 1.90 -19.00
N TRP A 33 -5.76 2.74 -18.14
CA TRP A 33 -5.82 4.20 -18.29
C TRP A 33 -5.35 4.89 -17.00
N PRO A 34 -4.06 4.77 -16.63
CA PRO A 34 -3.55 5.41 -15.41
C PRO A 34 -3.69 6.93 -15.46
N MET A 35 -4.14 7.54 -14.36
CA MET A 35 -4.43 8.97 -14.29
C MET A 35 -3.57 9.70 -13.25
N GLU A 36 -3.29 9.08 -12.10
CA GLU A 36 -2.68 9.71 -10.93
C GLU A 36 -1.86 8.73 -10.06
N ALA A 37 -1.05 9.25 -9.15
CA ALA A 37 -0.35 8.50 -8.10
C ALA A 37 0.49 7.31 -8.62
N ASP A 38 0.42 6.17 -7.92
CA ASP A 38 1.09 4.92 -8.25
C ASP A 38 0.47 4.19 -9.45
N GLN A 39 -0.66 4.68 -9.98
CA GLN A 39 -1.36 4.06 -11.10
C GLN A 39 -0.48 3.93 -12.34
N PHE A 40 0.41 4.89 -12.59
CA PHE A 40 1.34 4.83 -13.72
C PHE A 40 2.32 3.66 -13.60
N VAL A 41 2.78 3.38 -12.38
CA VAL A 41 3.67 2.25 -12.06
C VAL A 41 2.88 0.95 -12.20
N ASN A 42 1.67 0.88 -11.65
CA ASN A 42 0.79 -0.27 -11.78
C ASN A 42 0.46 -0.56 -13.25
N GLY A 43 0.14 0.46 -14.03
CA GLY A 43 -0.12 0.35 -15.47
C GLY A 43 1.09 -0.16 -16.24
N LYS A 44 2.29 0.32 -15.92
CA LYS A 44 3.54 -0.20 -16.50
C LYS A 44 3.74 -1.67 -16.15
N LEU A 45 3.63 -2.04 -14.87
CA LEU A 45 3.75 -3.43 -14.41
C LEU A 45 2.78 -4.36 -15.14
N LEU A 46 1.52 -3.94 -15.30
CA LEU A 46 0.49 -4.76 -15.92
C LEU A 46 0.67 -4.92 -17.43
N VAL A 47 1.10 -3.87 -18.12
CA VAL A 47 1.22 -3.84 -19.59
C VAL A 47 2.57 -4.37 -20.05
N GLU A 48 3.67 -3.90 -19.48
CA GLU A 48 5.02 -4.16 -19.97
C GLU A 48 5.63 -5.41 -19.32
N ASP A 49 5.47 -5.58 -18.01
CA ASP A 49 6.17 -6.66 -17.29
C ASP A 49 5.33 -7.95 -17.23
N LEU A 50 4.05 -7.84 -16.88
CA LEU A 50 3.15 -8.98 -16.76
C LEU A 50 2.42 -9.31 -18.07
N GLY A 51 2.26 -8.31 -18.94
CA GLY A 51 1.51 -8.42 -20.19
C GLY A 51 0.06 -8.86 -19.99
N VAL A 52 -0.59 -8.50 -18.89
CA VAL A 52 -2.00 -8.86 -18.60
C VAL A 52 -2.98 -7.73 -18.92
N ALA A 53 -2.49 -6.62 -19.45
CA ALA A 53 -3.25 -5.42 -19.74
C ALA A 53 -2.83 -4.78 -21.07
N VAL A 54 -3.70 -3.93 -21.60
CA VAL A 54 -3.46 -3.09 -22.79
C VAL A 54 -3.58 -1.64 -22.37
N ARG A 55 -2.56 -0.82 -22.65
CA ARG A 55 -2.62 0.63 -22.36
C ARG A 55 -3.51 1.32 -23.40
N VAL A 56 -4.52 2.05 -22.93
CA VAL A 56 -5.45 2.78 -23.82
C VAL A 56 -5.29 4.29 -23.77
N CYS A 57 -4.86 4.83 -22.63
CA CYS A 57 -4.62 6.27 -22.46
C CYS A 57 -3.75 6.49 -21.20
N VAL A 58 -3.30 7.73 -20.98
CA VAL A 58 -2.49 8.12 -19.82
C VAL A 58 -2.86 9.54 -19.42
N GLY A 59 -3.16 9.76 -18.14
CA GLY A 59 -3.48 11.08 -17.57
C GLY A 59 -4.97 11.35 -17.42
N ALA A 60 -5.31 12.11 -16.38
CA ALA A 60 -6.69 12.45 -16.02
C ALA A 60 -7.40 13.33 -17.07
N ASP A 61 -6.68 14.31 -17.64
CA ASP A 61 -7.21 15.25 -18.63
C ASP A 61 -7.05 14.78 -20.08
N SER A 62 -6.51 13.57 -20.28
CA SER A 62 -6.23 13.07 -21.62
C SER A 62 -7.45 12.42 -22.24
N VAL A 63 -7.79 12.82 -23.46
CA VAL A 63 -8.89 12.22 -24.23
C VAL A 63 -8.26 11.31 -25.28
N PRO A 64 -8.48 9.97 -25.22
CA PRO A 64 -7.99 9.07 -26.25
C PRO A 64 -8.73 9.29 -27.57
N ASP A 65 -8.09 8.92 -28.67
CA ASP A 65 -8.77 8.86 -29.96
C ASP A 65 -9.95 7.87 -29.89
N SER A 66 -11.13 8.31 -30.33
CA SER A 66 -12.36 7.52 -30.18
C SER A 66 -12.37 6.27 -31.06
N ASP A 67 -11.73 6.33 -32.23
CA ASP A 67 -11.68 5.22 -33.16
C ASP A 67 -10.70 4.15 -32.65
N GLU A 68 -9.54 4.58 -32.13
CA GLU A 68 -8.59 3.69 -31.48
C GLU A 68 -9.18 3.03 -30.22
N LEU A 69 -9.82 3.81 -29.34
CA LEU A 69 -10.47 3.27 -28.15
C LEU A 69 -11.60 2.30 -28.51
N GLY A 70 -12.43 2.66 -29.49
CA GLY A 70 -13.51 1.81 -29.99
C GLY A 70 -12.99 0.48 -30.53
N LYS A 71 -11.87 0.50 -31.25
CA LYS A 71 -11.19 -0.69 -31.75
C LYS A 71 -10.69 -1.59 -30.61
N VAL A 72 -9.98 -1.02 -29.63
CA VAL A 72 -9.46 -1.80 -28.48
C VAL A 72 -10.60 -2.42 -27.68
N ILE A 73 -11.67 -1.66 -27.42
CA ILE A 73 -12.87 -2.19 -26.73
C ILE A 73 -13.49 -3.32 -27.55
N GLY A 74 -13.65 -3.12 -28.86
CA GLY A 74 -14.17 -4.13 -29.78
C GLY A 74 -13.40 -5.44 -29.67
N GLU A 75 -12.09 -5.40 -29.94
CA GLU A 75 -11.13 -6.52 -29.87
C GLU A 75 -11.10 -7.20 -28.48
N SER A 76 -11.30 -6.43 -27.41
CA SER A 76 -11.39 -6.99 -26.06
C SER A 76 -12.61 -7.92 -25.89
N MET A 77 -13.73 -7.64 -26.55
CA MET A 77 -15.02 -8.31 -26.33
C MET A 77 -15.31 -9.47 -27.29
N ASN A 78 -14.83 -9.41 -28.52
CA ASN A 78 -15.18 -10.34 -29.60
C ASN A 78 -14.21 -11.54 -29.74
N GLY A 79 -13.26 -11.68 -28.82
CA GLY A 79 -12.36 -12.85 -28.78
C GLY A 79 -11.39 -12.94 -29.96
N VAL A 80 -11.21 -11.82 -30.68
CA VAL A 80 -10.22 -11.63 -31.75
C VAL A 80 -9.42 -10.39 -31.37
N GLY A 81 -8.18 -10.57 -30.97
CA GLY A 81 -7.32 -9.54 -30.39
C GLY A 81 -7.03 -9.79 -28.90
N TYR A 82 -5.76 -9.59 -28.54
CA TYR A 82 -5.21 -9.71 -27.20
C TYR A 82 -5.35 -11.11 -26.56
N GLU A 83 -5.35 -12.17 -27.36
CA GLU A 83 -5.43 -13.56 -26.88
C GLU A 83 -4.30 -13.87 -25.90
N GLY A 84 -3.10 -13.35 -26.16
CA GLY A 84 -1.94 -13.52 -25.29
C GLY A 84 -2.17 -12.89 -23.92
N GLU A 85 -2.63 -11.66 -23.87
CA GLU A 85 -2.91 -10.91 -22.65
C GLU A 85 -4.05 -11.57 -21.85
N LYS A 86 -5.14 -11.96 -22.53
CA LYS A 86 -6.27 -12.69 -21.93
C LYS A 86 -5.82 -14.05 -21.35
N MET A 87 -4.96 -14.77 -22.06
CA MET A 87 -4.42 -16.04 -21.59
C MET A 87 -3.53 -15.83 -20.35
N ARG A 88 -2.66 -14.81 -20.36
CA ARG A 88 -1.83 -14.45 -19.20
C ARG A 88 -2.68 -13.98 -18.02
N ALA A 89 -3.74 -13.20 -18.23
CA ALA A 89 -4.66 -12.78 -17.18
C ALA A 89 -5.36 -13.98 -16.52
N LYS A 90 -5.83 -14.96 -17.29
CA LYS A 90 -6.38 -16.22 -16.75
C LYS A 90 -5.33 -17.05 -16.01
N GLY A 91 -4.10 -17.09 -16.51
CA GLY A 91 -2.98 -17.74 -15.82
C GLY A 91 -2.65 -17.06 -14.49
N LEU A 92 -2.65 -15.73 -14.45
CA LEU A 92 -2.40 -14.95 -13.24
C LEU A 92 -3.53 -15.11 -12.23
N LYS A 93 -4.79 -15.17 -12.67
CA LYS A 93 -5.93 -15.57 -11.82
C LYS A 93 -5.68 -16.90 -11.12
N ALA A 94 -5.28 -17.93 -11.85
CA ALA A 94 -5.05 -19.25 -11.27
C ALA A 94 -3.95 -19.21 -10.21
N LYS A 95 -2.88 -18.43 -10.43
CA LYS A 95 -1.82 -18.20 -9.44
C LYS A 95 -2.33 -17.44 -8.22
N ALA A 96 -3.08 -16.35 -8.42
CA ALA A 96 -3.62 -15.53 -7.34
C ALA A 96 -4.57 -16.33 -6.44
N VAL A 97 -5.54 -17.03 -7.04
CA VAL A 97 -6.47 -17.92 -6.31
C VAL A 97 -5.71 -19.06 -5.62
N GLY A 98 -4.70 -19.62 -6.27
CA GLY A 98 -3.84 -20.66 -5.70
C GLY A 98 -2.97 -20.19 -4.53
N ALA A 99 -2.63 -18.89 -4.47
CA ALA A 99 -1.83 -18.31 -3.41
C ALA A 99 -2.63 -18.04 -2.12
N VAL A 100 -3.92 -17.71 -2.25
CA VAL A 100 -4.79 -17.33 -1.12
C VAL A 100 -5.65 -18.46 -0.57
N ARG A 101 -5.84 -19.56 -1.33
CA ARG A 101 -6.55 -20.76 -0.82
C ARG A 101 -5.80 -21.40 0.35
N ASP A 102 -6.50 -22.27 1.09
CA ASP A 102 -5.93 -23.05 2.18
C ASP A 102 -4.62 -23.75 1.77
N GLY A 103 -3.55 -23.50 2.53
CA GLY A 103 -2.22 -24.03 2.27
C GLY A 103 -1.45 -23.38 1.11
N GLY A 104 -2.03 -22.36 0.47
CA GLY A 104 -1.36 -21.47 -0.49
C GLY A 104 -0.29 -20.59 0.16
N ARG A 105 0.60 -20.01 -0.65
CA ARG A 105 1.76 -19.26 -0.14
C ARG A 105 1.34 -18.02 0.66
N SER A 106 0.46 -17.18 0.13
CA SER A 106 0.00 -15.97 0.85
C SER A 106 -0.76 -16.31 2.13
N SER A 107 -1.54 -17.40 2.13
CA SER A 107 -2.19 -17.90 3.34
C SER A 107 -1.16 -18.33 4.39
N LYS A 108 -0.13 -19.09 3.99
CA LYS A 108 0.96 -19.50 4.89
C LYS A 108 1.79 -18.33 5.41
N ASP A 109 2.11 -17.37 4.54
CA ASP A 109 2.87 -16.17 4.91
C ASP A 109 2.08 -15.35 5.98
N LEU A 110 0.75 -15.28 5.84
CA LEU A 110 -0.12 -14.66 6.84
C LEU A 110 -0.18 -15.48 8.14
N ASP A 111 -0.32 -16.80 8.07
CA ASP A 111 -0.29 -17.67 9.26
C ASP A 111 1.04 -17.55 10.01
N GLU A 112 2.16 -17.47 9.28
CA GLU A 112 3.49 -17.26 9.85
C GLU A 112 3.59 -15.92 10.57
N LEU A 113 3.10 -14.84 9.94
CA LEU A 113 3.01 -13.53 10.58
C LEU A 113 2.20 -13.59 11.89
N VAL A 114 1.02 -14.22 11.86
CA VAL A 114 0.16 -14.38 13.05
C VAL A 114 0.88 -15.18 14.14
N ASN A 115 1.59 -16.25 13.78
CA ASN A 115 2.36 -17.06 14.72
C ASN A 115 3.50 -16.27 15.35
N GLU A 116 4.23 -15.45 14.59
CA GLU A 116 5.27 -14.58 15.14
C GLU A 116 4.68 -13.55 16.11
N LEU A 117 3.55 -12.94 15.76
CA LEU A 117 2.84 -12.02 16.67
C LEU A 117 2.40 -12.73 17.98
N TRP A 118 1.92 -13.97 17.90
CA TRP A 118 1.61 -14.76 19.09
C TRP A 118 2.84 -15.11 19.94
N LYS A 119 3.98 -15.41 19.31
CA LYS A 119 5.25 -15.65 20.03
C LYS A 119 5.68 -14.40 20.78
N LEU A 120 5.57 -13.22 20.16
CA LEU A 120 5.85 -11.93 20.81
C LEU A 120 4.93 -11.72 22.02
N GLN A 121 3.62 -11.97 21.87
CA GLN A 121 2.67 -11.88 22.98
C GLN A 121 3.01 -12.87 24.11
N ALA A 122 3.33 -14.12 23.78
CA ALA A 122 3.65 -15.16 24.78
C ALA A 122 4.94 -14.84 25.54
N LYS A 123 5.99 -14.40 24.83
CA LYS A 123 7.24 -13.93 25.43
C LYS A 123 6.98 -12.77 26.40
N ALA A 124 6.17 -11.82 25.97
CA ALA A 124 5.82 -10.68 26.80
C ALA A 124 5.03 -11.05 28.06
N LYS A 125 4.08 -11.98 27.98
CA LYS A 125 3.37 -12.51 29.15
C LYS A 125 4.31 -13.19 30.15
N LYS A 126 5.36 -13.87 29.67
CA LYS A 126 6.35 -14.56 30.51
C LYS A 126 7.29 -13.58 31.24
N GLU A 127 7.70 -12.50 30.59
CA GLU A 127 8.52 -11.45 31.22
C GLU A 127 7.75 -10.71 32.34
N TYR A 128 6.45 -10.45 32.12
CA TYR A 128 5.56 -9.84 33.11
C TYR A 128 5.01 -10.79 34.18
N SER A 129 5.28 -12.10 34.12
CA SER A 129 4.79 -13.04 35.14
C SER A 129 5.67 -13.09 36.38
N THR A 130 6.83 -12.40 36.38
CA THR A 130 7.66 -12.36 37.58
C THR A 130 7.05 -11.37 38.59
N PRO A 131 6.88 -11.76 39.88
CA PRO A 131 6.23 -10.90 40.88
C PRO A 131 6.93 -9.55 41.12
N LEU A 132 8.22 -9.46 40.77
CA LEU A 132 9.02 -8.25 40.91
C LEU A 132 8.74 -7.27 39.76
N GLU A 133 8.67 -7.73 38.51
CA GLU A 133 8.36 -6.89 37.35
C GLU A 133 6.93 -6.35 37.38
N GLN A 134 5.97 -7.13 37.90
CA GLN A 134 4.60 -6.64 38.13
C GLN A 134 4.56 -5.49 39.13
N LYS A 135 5.36 -5.59 40.19
CA LYS A 135 5.47 -4.55 41.22
C LYS A 135 6.22 -3.33 40.69
N ILE A 136 7.30 -3.53 39.93
CA ILE A 136 8.07 -2.45 39.28
C ILE A 136 7.20 -1.72 38.25
N SER A 137 6.50 -2.43 37.37
CA SER A 137 5.60 -1.81 36.40
C SER A 137 4.45 -1.04 37.07
N SER A 138 3.84 -1.60 38.11
CA SER A 138 2.73 -0.94 38.80
C SER A 138 3.21 0.33 39.50
N ALA A 139 4.41 0.29 40.09
CA ALA A 139 5.05 1.46 40.68
C ALA A 139 5.43 2.49 39.63
N LEU A 140 6.01 2.08 38.49
CA LEU A 140 6.36 2.99 37.40
C LEU A 140 5.11 3.69 36.85
N ARG A 141 4.00 2.98 36.59
CA ARG A 141 2.75 3.60 36.12
C ARG A 141 2.16 4.65 37.08
N LEU A 142 2.46 4.56 38.39
CA LEU A 142 2.00 5.51 39.40
C LEU A 142 2.93 6.73 39.56
N ILE A 143 4.18 6.62 39.10
CA ILE A 143 5.23 7.63 39.31
C ILE A 143 5.58 8.35 38.01
N THR A 144 5.38 7.73 36.84
CA THR A 144 5.67 8.37 35.56
C THR A 144 4.72 9.55 35.33
N PRO A 145 5.22 10.80 35.22
CA PRO A 145 4.40 11.92 34.81
C PRO A 145 3.84 11.67 33.40
N LEU A 146 2.66 12.19 33.11
CA LEU A 146 2.16 12.33 31.73
C LEU A 146 3.03 13.36 30.98
N GLU A 147 4.27 13.00 30.67
CA GLU A 147 5.14 13.80 29.82
C GLU A 147 4.85 13.45 28.36
N ARG A 148 4.38 14.46 27.63
CA ARG A 148 4.40 14.52 26.18
C ARG A 148 5.86 14.31 25.76
N ARG A 149 6.19 13.12 25.25
CA ARG A 149 7.56 12.81 24.80
C ARG A 149 7.90 13.72 23.62
N GLU A 150 8.82 14.65 23.81
CA GLU A 150 9.49 15.31 22.70
C GLU A 150 10.34 14.27 21.97
N VAL A 151 10.16 14.19 20.65
CA VAL A 151 10.90 13.29 19.75
C VAL A 151 12.31 13.87 19.54
N PRO A 152 13.40 13.10 19.72
CA PRO A 152 14.74 13.58 19.39
C PRO A 152 14.87 13.80 17.88
N ALA A 153 15.36 14.97 17.48
CA ALA A 153 15.71 15.25 16.09
C ALA A 153 16.84 14.31 15.64
N VAL A 154 16.53 13.32 14.80
CA VAL A 154 17.52 12.42 14.21
C VAL A 154 18.23 13.14 13.06
N SER A 155 19.54 13.28 13.18
CA SER A 155 20.42 13.85 12.15
C SER A 155 20.45 12.95 10.91
N LYS A 156 19.89 13.44 9.79
CA LYS A 156 19.94 12.76 8.48
C LYS A 156 21.34 12.92 7.86
N ASN A 157 22.22 11.95 8.08
CA ASN A 157 23.41 11.76 7.25
C ASN A 157 23.44 10.31 6.76
N VAL A 158 22.76 10.05 5.65
CA VAL A 158 22.96 8.82 4.87
C VAL A 158 23.17 9.23 3.41
N GLN A 159 24.42 9.14 2.97
CA GLN A 159 24.77 9.22 1.56
C GLN A 159 24.34 7.92 0.88
N VAL A 160 23.29 7.97 0.08
CA VAL A 160 22.88 6.85 -0.77
C VAL A 160 23.56 7.00 -2.13
N GLN A 161 24.44 6.07 -2.47
CA GLN A 161 24.99 5.90 -3.82
C GLN A 161 23.88 5.40 -4.75
N GLN A 162 23.36 6.29 -5.58
CA GLN A 162 22.46 5.92 -6.69
C GLN A 162 23.29 5.36 -7.86
N GLN A 163 23.06 4.10 -8.21
CA GLN A 163 23.39 3.60 -9.55
C GLN A 163 22.34 4.12 -10.52
N GLN A 164 22.71 5.13 -11.30
CA GLN A 164 21.88 5.69 -12.37
C GLN A 164 21.84 4.72 -13.55
N GLN A 165 20.66 4.17 -13.86
CA GLN A 165 20.35 3.72 -15.22
C GLN A 165 19.84 4.93 -16.01
N GLN A 166 20.67 5.38 -16.95
CA GLN A 166 20.40 6.50 -17.85
C GLN A 166 19.23 6.17 -18.79
N SER A 167 18.12 6.90 -18.64
CA SER A 167 17.26 7.24 -19.76
C SER A 167 17.57 8.68 -20.16
N ASN A 168 17.90 8.89 -21.43
CA ASN A 168 18.17 10.21 -22.00
C ASN A 168 16.94 11.12 -21.83
N GLN A 169 17.05 12.12 -20.95
CA GLN A 169 16.23 13.32 -21.01
C GLN A 169 17.16 14.53 -21.05
N GLU A 170 16.97 15.35 -22.08
CA GLU A 170 17.65 16.62 -22.26
C GLU A 170 17.44 17.50 -21.02
N SER A 171 18.55 17.93 -20.43
CA SER A 171 18.58 18.77 -19.25
C SER A 171 18.11 20.18 -19.60
N ASN A 172 16.81 20.42 -19.47
CA ASN A 172 16.33 21.76 -19.20
C ASN A 172 16.40 21.96 -17.68
N GLY A 173 16.96 23.08 -17.22
CA GLY A 173 17.06 23.45 -15.80
C GLY A 173 15.68 23.74 -15.18
N GLY A 174 14.84 22.72 -15.15
CA GLY A 174 13.45 22.77 -14.73
C GLY A 174 13.35 22.69 -13.22
N GLU A 175 12.68 23.68 -12.65
CA GLU A 175 12.19 23.65 -11.28
C GLU A 175 11.48 22.32 -11.00
N LEU A 176 11.80 21.66 -9.87
CA LEU A 176 11.16 20.41 -9.48
C LEU A 176 9.65 20.63 -9.37
N LYS A 177 8.88 20.03 -10.27
CA LYS A 177 7.42 20.09 -10.25
C LYS A 177 6.88 18.93 -9.42
N ARG A 178 6.02 19.24 -8.45
CA ARG A 178 5.25 18.23 -7.71
C ARG A 178 4.30 17.49 -8.65
N CYS A 179 3.98 16.26 -8.27
CA CYS A 179 2.97 15.44 -8.89
C CYS A 179 1.63 16.19 -9.07
N ASN A 180 0.99 16.02 -10.22
CA ASN A 180 -0.21 16.74 -10.64
C ASN A 180 -1.45 16.46 -9.78
N TRP A 181 -1.50 15.30 -9.12
CA TRP A 181 -2.61 14.93 -8.21
C TRP A 181 -2.52 15.61 -6.84
N ILE A 182 -1.41 16.31 -6.54
CA ILE A 182 -1.38 17.23 -5.41
C ILE A 182 -1.91 18.59 -5.88
N ALA A 183 -3.18 18.82 -5.57
CA ALA A 183 -3.89 20.02 -5.95
C ALA A 183 -3.38 21.26 -5.19
N LYS A 184 -3.59 22.44 -5.76
CA LYS A 184 -3.20 23.73 -5.14
C LYS A 184 -3.88 23.96 -3.79
N ASN A 185 -5.05 23.36 -3.58
CA ASN A 185 -5.84 23.44 -2.35
C ASN A 185 -5.70 22.19 -1.46
N SER A 186 -4.77 21.28 -1.77
CA SER A 186 -4.48 20.14 -0.90
C SER A 186 -4.04 20.61 0.49
N ASP A 187 -4.44 19.85 1.51
CA ASP A 187 -4.07 20.16 2.88
C ASP A 187 -2.55 20.09 3.07
N LYS A 188 -1.98 21.06 3.81
CA LYS A 188 -0.54 21.17 4.01
C LYS A 188 0.07 19.91 4.63
N VAL A 189 -0.68 19.24 5.51
CA VAL A 189 -0.22 18.00 6.17
C VAL A 189 -0.07 16.88 5.13
N TYR A 190 -1.02 16.78 4.20
CA TYR A 190 -0.93 15.80 3.12
C TYR A 190 0.19 16.14 2.12
N VAL A 191 0.39 17.43 1.82
CA VAL A 191 1.50 17.88 0.96
C VAL A 191 2.85 17.50 1.57
N ALA A 192 3.05 17.75 2.87
CA ALA A 192 4.29 17.39 3.56
C ALA A 192 4.54 15.87 3.53
N PHE A 193 3.52 15.08 3.86
CA PHE A 193 3.59 13.62 3.76
C PHE A 193 3.94 13.16 2.34
N HIS A 194 3.33 13.75 1.32
CA HIS A 194 3.63 13.43 -0.07
C HIS A 194 5.09 13.74 -0.43
N ASP A 195 5.59 14.90 -0.03
CA ASP A 195 6.94 15.35 -0.43
C ASP A 195 8.05 14.58 0.32
N GLU A 196 7.78 14.14 1.54
CA GLU A 196 8.81 13.56 2.41
C GLU A 196 8.72 12.03 2.57
N CYS A 197 7.52 11.44 2.42
CA CYS A 197 7.28 10.03 2.72
C CYS A 197 6.81 9.24 1.49
N TRP A 198 6.01 9.83 0.61
CA TRP A 198 5.42 9.09 -0.52
C TRP A 198 6.49 8.62 -1.51
N GLY A 199 6.54 7.31 -1.76
CA GLY A 199 7.51 6.69 -2.67
C GLY A 199 8.93 6.61 -2.12
N VAL A 200 9.16 7.03 -0.87
CA VAL A 200 10.47 6.89 -0.19
C VAL A 200 10.54 5.50 0.44
N PRO A 201 11.57 4.68 0.13
CA PRO A 201 11.73 3.37 0.74
C PRO A 201 11.95 3.46 2.25
N VAL A 202 11.26 2.60 3.00
CA VAL A 202 11.39 2.45 4.45
C VAL A 202 11.92 1.07 4.77
N TYR A 203 12.89 1.00 5.68
CA TYR A 203 13.55 -0.25 6.12
C TYR A 203 13.50 -0.46 7.63
N ASP A 204 12.91 0.48 8.37
CA ASP A 204 12.71 0.37 9.81
C ASP A 204 11.42 -0.42 10.09
N ASP A 205 11.51 -1.47 10.90
CA ASP A 205 10.40 -2.39 11.15
C ASP A 205 9.20 -1.71 11.82
N ASN A 206 9.43 -0.73 12.73
CA ASN A 206 8.35 -0.02 13.40
C ASN A 206 7.64 0.91 12.43
N GLN A 207 8.37 1.65 11.60
CA GLN A 207 7.78 2.49 10.55
C GLN A 207 7.05 1.66 9.49
N LEU A 208 7.57 0.49 9.12
CA LEU A 208 6.86 -0.43 8.23
C LEU A 208 5.56 -0.93 8.86
N PHE A 209 5.57 -1.26 10.15
CA PHE A 209 4.37 -1.66 10.87
C PHE A 209 3.36 -0.49 11.00
N GLU A 210 3.83 0.73 11.22
CA GLU A 210 3.03 1.95 11.21
C GLU A 210 2.34 2.14 9.84
N LEU A 211 3.11 2.16 8.76
CA LEU A 211 2.58 2.34 7.40
C LEU A 211 1.61 1.22 6.99
N LEU A 212 1.91 -0.02 7.35
CA LEU A 212 1.02 -1.16 7.14
C LEU A 212 -0.31 -0.96 7.88
N SER A 213 -0.24 -0.57 9.15
CA SER A 213 -1.42 -0.34 9.99
C SER A 213 -2.26 0.84 9.47
N MET A 214 -1.62 1.96 9.11
CA MET A 214 -2.28 3.13 8.54
C MET A 214 -2.92 2.82 7.18
N SER A 215 -2.29 1.96 6.36
CA SER A 215 -2.88 1.51 5.10
C SER A 215 -4.18 0.74 5.33
N GLY A 216 -4.30 0.00 6.43
CA GLY A 216 -5.55 -0.64 6.85
C GLY A 216 -6.67 0.35 7.17
N MET A 217 -6.34 1.55 7.65
CA MET A 217 -7.31 2.61 7.96
C MET A 217 -7.91 3.27 6.73
N LEU A 218 -7.34 3.03 5.54
CA LEU A 218 -7.92 3.50 4.26
C LEU A 218 -9.29 2.88 3.96
N MET A 219 -9.74 1.91 4.75
CA MET A 219 -11.12 1.43 4.72
C MET A 219 -12.13 2.48 5.20
N ASP A 220 -11.76 3.30 6.20
CA ASP A 220 -12.68 4.25 6.85
C ASP A 220 -12.29 5.72 6.64
N TYR A 221 -11.03 6.01 6.32
CA TYR A 221 -10.49 7.36 6.23
C TYR A 221 -9.65 7.59 4.98
N ASN A 222 -9.55 8.84 4.51
CA ASN A 222 -8.56 9.19 3.49
C ASN A 222 -7.19 9.55 4.12
N TRP A 223 -6.13 9.60 3.30
CA TRP A 223 -4.76 9.93 3.77
C TRP A 223 -4.67 11.25 4.53
N THR A 224 -5.40 12.29 4.15
CA THR A 224 -5.35 13.57 4.86
C THR A 224 -5.86 13.41 6.30
N GLU A 225 -6.96 12.68 6.49
CA GLU A 225 -7.51 12.41 7.82
C GLU A 225 -6.60 11.49 8.64
N ILE A 226 -6.01 10.49 8.01
CA ILE A 226 -5.10 9.55 8.66
C ILE A 226 -3.85 10.31 9.17
N VAL A 227 -3.19 11.10 8.31
CA VAL A 227 -1.97 11.83 8.69
C VAL A 227 -2.29 12.92 9.73
N LYS A 228 -3.45 13.57 9.68
CA LYS A 228 -3.88 14.52 10.74
C LYS A 228 -4.03 13.86 12.12
N ARG A 229 -4.23 12.55 12.18
CA ARG A 229 -4.38 11.77 13.40
C ARG A 229 -3.15 10.91 13.69
N GLU A 230 -2.06 11.05 12.94
CA GLU A 230 -0.85 10.23 13.04
C GLU A 230 -0.33 10.15 14.48
N GLU A 231 -0.21 11.28 15.18
CA GLU A 231 0.24 11.30 16.57
C GLU A 231 -0.72 10.59 17.54
N LEU A 232 -2.04 10.68 17.30
CA LEU A 232 -3.02 9.95 18.09
C LEU A 232 -2.89 8.44 17.87
N PHE A 233 -2.63 8.02 16.63
CA PHE A 233 -2.40 6.61 16.32
C PHE A 233 -1.08 6.13 16.91
N ARG A 234 -0.01 6.91 16.84
CA ARG A 234 1.26 6.59 17.51
C ARG A 234 1.07 6.43 19.01
N GLU A 235 0.30 7.30 19.66
CA GLU A 235 -0.02 7.15 21.07
C GLU A 235 -0.81 5.86 21.33
N ALA A 236 -1.89 5.64 20.58
CA ALA A 236 -2.77 4.48 20.73
C ALA A 236 -2.04 3.15 20.50
N PHE A 237 -1.10 3.10 19.54
CA PHE A 237 -0.32 1.92 19.18
C PHE A 237 1.09 1.92 19.82
N ALA A 238 1.32 2.68 20.90
CA ALA A 238 2.58 2.71 21.63
C ALA A 238 3.83 2.89 20.74
N GLY A 239 3.74 3.82 19.78
CA GLY A 239 4.77 4.14 18.80
C GLY A 239 4.94 3.09 17.71
N PHE A 240 3.94 2.22 17.52
CA PHE A 240 4.00 1.08 16.58
C PHE A 240 5.19 0.14 16.82
N ASP A 241 5.65 0.01 18.06
CA ASP A 241 6.60 -1.04 18.44
C ASP A 241 5.84 -2.38 18.55
N PRO A 242 6.12 -3.38 17.68
CA PRO A 242 5.40 -4.65 17.68
C PRO A 242 5.46 -5.38 19.02
N ASN A 243 6.52 -5.21 19.80
CA ASN A 243 6.65 -5.84 21.12
C ASN A 243 5.74 -5.21 22.17
N ASN A 244 5.47 -3.90 22.06
CA ASN A 244 4.58 -3.18 22.96
C ASN A 244 3.12 -3.38 22.55
N VAL A 245 2.83 -3.34 21.25
CA VAL A 245 1.48 -3.59 20.74
C VAL A 245 1.05 -5.03 21.04
N ALA A 246 1.94 -6.03 20.90
CA ALA A 246 1.64 -7.41 21.25
C ALA A 246 1.31 -7.62 22.75
N LYS A 247 1.69 -6.67 23.63
CA LYS A 247 1.39 -6.68 25.06
C LYS A 247 0.03 -6.09 25.40
N MET A 248 -0.60 -5.34 24.49
CA MET A 248 -1.87 -4.68 24.76
C MET A 248 -2.97 -5.72 24.99
N GLY A 249 -3.72 -5.56 26.09
CA GLY A 249 -4.89 -6.36 26.40
C GLY A 249 -6.18 -5.58 26.16
N GLU A 250 -7.31 -6.19 26.47
CA GLU A 250 -8.64 -5.59 26.28
C GLU A 250 -8.78 -4.21 26.98
N LYS A 251 -8.12 -4.04 28.13
CA LYS A 251 -8.18 -2.78 28.90
C LYS A 251 -7.45 -1.64 28.20
N GLU A 252 -6.33 -1.92 27.55
CA GLU A 252 -5.59 -0.93 26.78
C GLU A 252 -6.29 -0.61 25.44
N ILE A 253 -6.98 -1.59 24.85
CA ILE A 253 -7.72 -1.42 23.58
C ILE A 253 -9.03 -0.62 23.74
N THR A 254 -9.67 -0.68 24.90
CA THR A 254 -10.99 -0.05 25.15
C THR A 254 -10.91 1.31 25.83
N ARG A 255 -9.71 1.88 25.99
CA ARG A 255 -9.48 3.19 26.60
C ARG A 255 -9.69 4.32 25.59
#